data_AF-A0A6J8EQ69-F1
#
_entry.id   AF-A0A6J8EQ69-F1
#
_cell.length_a   1.000
_cell.length_b   1.000
_cell.length_c   1.000
_cell.angle_alpha   90.00
_cell.angle_beta   90.00
_cell.angle_gamma   90.00
#
_symmetry.space_group_name_H-M   'P 1'
#
loop_
_entity.id
_entity.type
_entity.pdbx_description
1 polymer ?
#
loop_
_entity_poly.entity_id
_entity_poly.type
_entity_poly.pdbx_seq_one_letter_code
_entity_poly.pdbx_strand_id
1 'polypeptide(L)'
;MINDTYFISTLFGGVVLFMYQAITISFYNSQIAVNFDNNNSFFFQTALLLSKYNLPDIFDKNTPIPSKLSWKKLVKTEISSFWALRLKEEALQMSSLKFLNLNFSIAESTNPVLDSVGQNMIEIRKATTKVRMLTGTYMVQADKHKFSQYTIDPTCLLCHREIEDILHVLTTCPVLCSERKEYFTPIKQLVTENSPPGTWKLLFKNKLAVTQLVLDCTKYIKQLEFKEELILKLETLTRHFCFKLHYQRLSILKKLDG
;
A
#
# COMPACT_ATOMS: atom_id res chain seq x y z
N MET A 1 -1.95 3.50 14.48
CA MET A 1 -3.35 3.59 14.02
C MET A 1 -4.34 2.96 15.01
N ILE A 2 -4.24 1.65 15.33
CA ILE A 2 -5.19 0.96 16.23
C ILE A 2 -5.24 1.61 17.63
N ASN A 3 -4.09 2.01 18.17
CA ASN A 3 -4.02 2.62 19.51
C ASN A 3 -4.71 3.99 19.58
N ASP A 4 -4.51 4.89 18.62
CA ASP A 4 -5.09 6.23 18.62
C ASP A 4 -6.63 6.19 18.47
N THR A 5 -7.14 5.38 17.55
CA THR A 5 -8.60 5.22 17.37
C THR A 5 -9.25 4.63 18.61
N TYR A 6 -8.64 3.61 19.22
CA TYR A 6 -9.13 3.00 20.45
C TYR A 6 -9.07 3.97 21.62
N PHE A 7 -7.95 4.69 21.78
CA PHE A 7 -7.75 5.69 22.82
C PHE A 7 -8.82 6.78 22.73
N ILE A 8 -9.02 7.41 21.57
CA ILE A 8 -9.99 8.49 21.36
C ILE A 8 -11.45 7.98 21.48
N SER A 9 -11.74 6.77 21.01
CA SER A 9 -13.09 6.17 21.11
C SER A 9 -13.46 5.79 22.54
N THR A 10 -12.49 5.32 23.33
CA THR A 10 -12.67 4.95 24.75
C THR A 10 -12.76 6.21 25.62
N LEU A 11 -11.98 7.25 25.27
CA LEU A 11 -12.08 8.61 25.78
C LEU A 11 -13.52 9.12 25.75
N PHE A 12 -14.17 9.04 24.59
CA PHE A 12 -15.56 9.50 24.46
C PHE A 12 -16.55 8.64 25.23
N GLY A 13 -16.27 7.34 25.39
CA GLY A 13 -17.10 6.44 26.18
C GLY A 13 -17.19 6.87 27.65
N GLY A 14 -16.07 7.22 28.27
CA GLY A 14 -16.02 7.70 29.65
C GLY A 14 -16.40 9.18 29.76
N VAL A 15 -15.76 10.04 28.96
CA VAL A 15 -15.89 11.50 29.07
C VAL A 15 -17.28 11.99 28.67
N VAL A 16 -17.96 11.43 27.67
CA VAL A 16 -19.35 11.86 27.34
C VAL A 16 -20.38 11.46 28.37
N LEU A 17 -20.15 10.36 29.09
CA LEU A 17 -20.97 10.04 30.27
C LEU A 17 -20.81 11.11 31.37
N PHE A 18 -19.65 11.78 31.46
CA PHE A 18 -19.37 12.86 32.41
C PHE A 18 -19.63 14.29 31.89
N MET A 19 -19.63 14.52 30.57
CA MET A 19 -19.76 15.86 29.95
C MET A 19 -21.16 16.43 29.96
N TYR A 20 -22.19 15.65 30.31
CA TYR A 20 -23.52 16.19 30.55
C TYR A 20 -23.59 17.11 31.80
N GLN A 21 -22.51 17.25 32.57
CA GLN A 21 -22.43 18.15 33.72
C GLN A 21 -21.52 19.35 33.41
N ALA A 22 -22.04 20.57 33.56
CA ALA A 22 -21.31 21.83 33.37
C ALA A 22 -20.02 21.94 34.22
N ILE A 23 -19.97 21.21 35.34
CA ILE A 23 -18.82 21.09 36.24
C ILE A 23 -17.58 20.56 35.48
N THR A 24 -17.78 19.61 34.56
CA THR A 24 -16.71 18.91 33.84
C THR A 24 -15.96 19.84 32.87
N ILE A 25 -16.63 20.80 32.25
CA ILE A 25 -16.01 21.78 31.33
C ILE A 25 -15.12 22.76 32.11
N SER A 26 -15.61 23.28 33.24
CA SER A 26 -14.82 24.20 34.08
C SER A 26 -13.59 23.52 34.69
N PHE A 27 -13.74 22.25 35.09
CA PHE A 27 -12.65 21.42 35.58
C PHE A 27 -11.62 21.16 34.48
N TYR A 28 -12.06 20.81 33.27
CA TYR A 28 -11.17 20.62 32.12
C TYR A 28 -10.31 21.86 31.83
N ASN A 29 -10.94 23.02 31.71
CA ASN A 29 -10.23 24.28 31.42
C ASN A 29 -9.22 24.60 32.53
N SER A 30 -9.57 24.32 33.78
CA SER A 30 -8.66 24.48 34.92
C SER A 30 -7.50 23.48 34.87
N GLN A 31 -7.76 22.23 34.50
CA GLN A 31 -6.72 21.20 34.38
C GLN A 31 -5.75 21.48 33.25
N ILE A 32 -6.22 22.02 32.12
CA ILE A 32 -5.34 22.47 31.03
C ILE A 32 -4.52 23.69 31.46
N ALA A 33 -5.13 24.68 32.10
CA ALA A 33 -4.43 25.88 32.54
C ALA A 33 -3.34 25.57 33.59
N VAL A 34 -3.62 24.65 34.52
CA VAL A 34 -2.69 24.28 35.60
C VAL A 34 -1.61 23.31 35.14
N ASN A 35 -1.94 22.37 34.25
CA ASN A 35 -1.02 21.33 33.82
C ASN A 35 -0.50 21.54 32.40
N PHE A 36 -0.51 22.78 31.90
CA PHE A 36 -0.03 23.08 30.55
C PHE A 36 1.42 22.62 30.35
N ASP A 37 2.26 22.74 31.38
CA ASP A 37 3.67 22.31 31.35
C ASP A 37 3.84 20.80 31.57
N ASN A 38 2.80 20.11 32.03
CA ASN A 38 2.84 18.66 32.22
C ASN A 38 2.35 17.96 30.96
N ASN A 39 3.28 17.72 30.04
CA ASN A 39 3.05 16.97 28.80
C ASN A 39 2.40 15.60 29.01
N ASN A 40 2.41 15.03 30.22
CA ASN A 40 1.78 13.74 30.51
C ASN A 40 0.33 13.84 31.00
N SER A 41 -0.22 15.06 31.13
CA SER A 41 -1.63 15.25 31.50
C SER A 41 -2.56 14.64 30.44
N PHE A 42 -3.51 13.83 30.90
CA PHE A 42 -4.50 13.18 30.04
C PHE A 42 -5.30 14.17 29.19
N PHE A 43 -5.68 15.32 29.78
CA PHE A 43 -6.46 16.34 29.08
C PHE A 43 -5.64 17.05 28.00
N PHE A 44 -4.37 17.32 28.29
CA PHE A 44 -3.44 17.89 27.33
C PHE A 44 -3.20 16.94 26.14
N GLN A 45 -2.93 15.66 26.40
CA GLN A 45 -2.78 14.64 25.36
C GLN A 45 -4.05 14.49 24.50
N THR A 46 -5.21 14.62 25.11
CA THR A 46 -6.50 14.60 24.39
C THR A 46 -6.63 15.82 23.48
N ALA A 47 -6.34 17.04 23.98
CA ALA A 47 -6.37 18.26 23.19
C ALA A 47 -5.41 18.18 21.99
N LEU A 48 -4.20 17.66 22.21
CA LEU A 48 -3.22 17.43 21.14
C LEU A 48 -3.73 16.45 20.08
N LEU A 49 -4.40 15.35 20.49
CA LEU A 49 -4.97 14.40 19.54
C LEU A 49 -6.15 14.97 18.77
N LEU A 50 -7.06 15.71 19.43
CA LEU A 50 -8.16 16.40 18.76
C LEU A 50 -7.62 17.37 17.71
N SER A 51 -6.63 18.18 18.09
CA SER A 51 -5.95 19.11 17.18
C SER A 51 -5.25 18.38 16.03
N LYS A 52 -4.48 17.33 16.30
CA LYS A 52 -3.75 16.53 15.29
C LYS A 52 -4.68 15.99 14.20
N TYR A 53 -5.86 15.52 14.58
CA TYR A 53 -6.83 14.91 13.67
C TYR A 53 -7.90 15.90 13.19
N ASN A 54 -7.74 17.20 13.46
CA ASN A 54 -8.72 18.23 13.14
C ASN A 54 -10.15 17.91 13.63
N LEU A 55 -10.23 17.27 14.80
CA LEU A 55 -11.50 16.96 15.45
C LEU A 55 -12.02 18.19 16.20
N PRO A 56 -13.35 18.37 16.29
CA PRO A 56 -13.93 19.45 17.07
C PRO A 56 -13.42 19.43 18.51
N ASP A 57 -13.11 20.60 19.04
CA ASP A 57 -12.83 20.73 20.46
C ASP A 57 -14.15 20.52 21.23
N ILE A 58 -14.26 19.34 21.85
CA ILE A 58 -15.43 18.93 22.62
C ILE A 58 -15.60 19.72 23.92
N PHE A 59 -14.58 20.52 24.29
CA PHE A 59 -14.60 21.39 25.46
C PHE A 59 -14.95 22.84 25.12
N ASP A 60 -15.01 23.20 23.84
CA ASP A 60 -15.56 24.49 23.40
C ASP A 60 -17.08 24.51 23.62
N LYS A 61 -17.53 25.50 24.38
CA LYS A 61 -18.96 25.71 24.70
C LYS A 61 -19.81 25.98 23.47
N ASN A 62 -19.21 26.42 22.37
CA ASN A 62 -19.91 26.72 21.12
C ASN A 62 -20.05 25.48 20.22
N THR A 63 -19.30 24.39 20.50
CA THR A 63 -19.35 23.16 19.72
C THR A 63 -20.59 22.35 20.11
N PRO A 64 -21.52 22.04 19.19
CA PRO A 64 -22.64 21.17 19.48
C PRO A 64 -22.15 19.78 19.90
N ILE A 65 -22.62 19.28 21.04
CA ILE A 65 -22.22 17.95 21.53
C ILE A 65 -22.82 16.87 20.62
N PRO A 66 -22.00 16.08 19.90
CA PRO A 66 -22.50 15.05 19.03
C PRO A 66 -22.96 13.82 19.83
N SER A 67 -23.92 13.06 19.29
CA SER A 67 -24.28 11.77 19.87
C SER A 67 -23.06 10.83 19.92
N LYS A 68 -23.04 9.88 20.87
CA LYS A 68 -21.96 8.88 20.98
C LYS A 68 -21.69 8.14 19.67
N LEU A 69 -22.74 7.79 18.93
CA LEU A 69 -22.61 7.10 17.63
C LEU A 69 -22.04 8.04 16.57
N SER A 70 -22.57 9.26 16.47
CA SER A 70 -22.11 10.28 15.52
C SER A 70 -20.63 10.61 15.74
N TRP A 71 -20.21 10.76 17.00
CA TRP A 71 -18.82 11.01 17.33
C TRP A 71 -17.90 9.86 16.97
N LYS A 72 -18.26 8.62 17.32
CA LYS A 72 -17.46 7.44 16.93
C LYS A 72 -17.26 7.37 15.42
N LYS A 73 -18.31 7.68 14.66
CA LYS A 73 -18.24 7.75 13.20
C LYS A 73 -17.29 8.87 12.76
N LEU A 74 -17.45 10.08 13.30
CA LEU A 74 -16.60 11.24 13.00
C LEU A 74 -15.12 10.94 13.29
N VAL A 75 -14.79 10.51 14.51
CA VAL A 75 -13.43 10.14 14.91
C VAL A 75 -12.83 9.10 13.99
N LYS A 76 -13.58 8.03 13.67
CA LYS A 76 -13.11 6.99 12.75
C LYS A 76 -12.81 7.59 11.37
N THR A 77 -13.73 8.40 10.84
CA THR A 77 -13.58 9.02 9.52
C THR A 77 -12.39 9.99 9.47
N GLU A 78 -12.24 10.89 10.43
CA GLU A 78 -11.14 11.87 10.44
C GLU A 78 -9.78 11.21 10.64
N ILE A 79 -9.66 10.26 11.58
CA ILE A 79 -8.41 9.53 11.79
C ILE A 79 -8.04 8.72 10.54
N SER A 80 -8.99 7.99 9.95
CA SER A 80 -8.74 7.24 8.72
C SER A 80 -8.33 8.16 7.57
N SER A 81 -8.99 9.31 7.41
CA SER A 81 -8.68 10.28 6.36
C SER A 81 -7.29 10.90 6.54
N PHE A 82 -6.94 11.29 7.77
CA PHE A 82 -5.62 11.80 8.12
C PHE A 82 -4.53 10.80 7.75
N TRP A 83 -4.66 9.53 8.18
CA TRP A 83 -3.65 8.52 7.89
C TRP A 83 -3.63 8.13 6.41
N ALA A 84 -4.77 8.07 5.73
CA ALA A 84 -4.81 7.82 4.29
C ALA A 84 -4.06 8.90 3.50
N LEU A 85 -4.28 10.17 3.83
CA LEU A 85 -3.59 11.30 3.21
C LEU A 85 -2.08 11.24 3.50
N ARG A 86 -1.71 11.11 4.78
CA ARG A 86 -0.30 11.08 5.19
C ARG A 86 0.46 9.90 4.57
N LEU A 87 -0.10 8.69 4.61
CA LEU A 87 0.54 7.51 4.01
C LEU A 87 0.68 7.66 2.49
N LYS A 88 -0.30 8.30 1.83
CA LYS A 88 -0.22 8.61 0.40
C LYS A 88 0.90 9.61 0.10
N GLU A 89 1.03 10.66 0.89
CA GLU A 89 2.11 11.66 0.76
C GLU A 89 3.49 11.03 0.98
N GLU A 90 3.65 10.24 2.04
CA GLU A 90 4.88 9.49 2.31
C GLU A 90 5.19 8.53 1.15
N ALA A 91 4.19 7.81 0.64
CA ALA A 91 4.37 6.88 -0.48
C ALA A 91 4.75 7.58 -1.79
N LEU A 92 4.26 8.80 -2.05
CA LEU A 92 4.65 9.59 -3.23
C LEU A 92 6.14 9.97 -3.22
N GLN A 93 6.75 10.11 -2.04
CA GLN A 93 8.19 10.39 -1.91
C GLN A 93 9.06 9.12 -2.06
N MET A 94 8.46 7.93 -2.01
CA MET A 94 9.19 6.66 -2.07
C MET A 94 9.30 6.17 -3.52
N SER A 95 10.49 6.29 -4.12
CA SER A 95 10.74 5.79 -5.48
C SER A 95 10.52 4.28 -5.64
N SER A 96 10.61 3.50 -4.54
CA SER A 96 10.31 2.06 -4.53
C SER A 96 8.83 1.75 -4.74
N LEU A 97 7.93 2.69 -4.47
CA LEU A 97 6.48 2.54 -4.63
C LEU A 97 5.95 3.12 -5.95
N LYS A 98 6.83 3.44 -6.91
CA LYS A 98 6.45 4.06 -8.20
C LYS A 98 5.42 3.25 -9.02
N PHE A 99 5.37 1.94 -8.80
CA PHE A 99 4.42 1.04 -9.46
C PHE A 99 3.12 0.84 -8.69
N LEU A 100 3.05 1.23 -7.41
CA LEU A 100 1.84 1.12 -6.61
C LEU A 100 0.83 2.19 -7.03
N ASN A 101 -0.42 1.78 -7.25
CA ASN A 101 -1.51 2.71 -7.47
C ASN A 101 -2.00 3.29 -6.14
N LEU A 102 -1.47 4.47 -5.80
CA LEU A 102 -1.83 5.21 -4.59
C LEU A 102 -3.24 5.84 -4.62
N ASN A 103 -4.00 5.63 -5.69
CA ASN A 103 -5.40 6.05 -5.73
C ASN A 103 -6.36 5.04 -5.08
N PHE A 104 -5.89 3.83 -4.80
CA PHE A 104 -6.63 2.94 -3.92
C PHE A 104 -6.62 3.53 -2.51
N SER A 105 -7.80 3.60 -1.91
CA SER A 105 -7.94 4.09 -0.55
C SER A 105 -7.18 3.16 0.38
N ILE A 106 -5.97 3.58 0.78
CA ILE A 106 -5.06 2.84 1.68
C ILE A 106 -5.81 2.42 2.96
N ALA A 107 -6.87 3.15 3.33
CA ALA A 107 -7.66 2.92 4.54
C ALA A 107 -8.92 2.07 4.35
N GLU A 108 -9.46 1.89 3.14
CA GLU A 108 -10.79 1.29 2.95
C GLU A 108 -10.78 -0.04 2.22
N SER A 109 -9.83 -0.27 1.30
CA SER A 109 -9.74 -1.53 0.58
C SER A 109 -8.30 -2.02 0.53
N THR A 110 -8.14 -3.34 0.61
CA THR A 110 -6.88 -4.00 0.31
C THR A 110 -6.56 -3.86 -1.18
N ASN A 111 -5.27 -3.92 -1.52
CA ASN A 111 -4.87 -3.92 -2.93
C ASN A 111 -5.31 -5.25 -3.57
N PRO A 112 -5.84 -5.26 -4.81
CA PRO A 112 -6.32 -6.48 -5.48
C PRO A 112 -5.33 -7.64 -5.56
N VAL A 113 -4.02 -7.39 -5.44
CA VAL A 113 -2.98 -8.41 -5.29
C VAL A 113 -3.27 -9.37 -4.11
N LEU A 114 -3.86 -8.83 -3.03
CA LEU A 114 -4.16 -9.53 -1.78
C LEU A 114 -5.61 -10.05 -1.70
N ASP A 115 -6.55 -9.43 -2.41
CA ASP A 115 -7.99 -9.73 -2.28
C ASP A 115 -8.34 -11.17 -2.69
N SER A 116 -7.66 -11.70 -3.72
CA SER A 116 -7.98 -13.00 -4.32
C SER A 116 -7.17 -14.18 -3.76
N VAL A 117 -6.52 -14.02 -2.61
CA VAL A 117 -5.58 -15.00 -2.06
C VAL A 117 -6.27 -16.03 -1.15
N GLY A 118 -7.32 -15.62 -0.43
CA GLY A 118 -7.96 -16.47 0.58
C GLY A 118 -6.97 -16.96 1.65
N GLN A 119 -7.22 -18.16 2.20
CA GLN A 119 -6.35 -18.79 3.22
C GLN A 119 -5.34 -19.79 2.63
N ASN A 120 -5.20 -19.88 1.30
CA ASN A 120 -4.32 -20.85 0.67
C ASN A 120 -2.85 -20.41 0.77
N MET A 121 -2.02 -21.19 1.46
CA MET A 121 -0.60 -20.87 1.70
C MET A 121 0.24 -20.72 0.41
N ILE A 122 -0.09 -21.44 -0.66
CA ILE A 122 0.59 -21.31 -1.94
C ILE A 122 0.23 -19.96 -2.58
N GLU A 123 -1.05 -19.60 -2.60
CA GLU A 123 -1.48 -18.29 -3.12
C GLU A 123 -0.90 -17.13 -2.28
N ILE A 124 -0.80 -17.29 -0.96
CA ILE A 124 -0.16 -16.30 -0.07
C ILE A 124 1.31 -16.10 -0.46
N ARG A 125 2.07 -17.18 -0.73
CA ARG A 125 3.47 -17.09 -1.17
C ARG A 125 3.61 -16.38 -2.52
N LYS A 126 2.71 -16.69 -3.46
CA LYS A 126 2.68 -16.02 -4.77
C LYS A 126 2.39 -14.52 -4.61
N ALA A 127 1.39 -14.18 -3.80
CA ALA A 127 1.01 -12.79 -3.53
C ALA A 127 2.15 -12.04 -2.85
N THR A 128 2.76 -12.63 -1.82
CA THR A 128 3.92 -12.07 -1.13
C THR A 128 5.06 -11.75 -2.10
N THR A 129 5.32 -12.64 -3.05
CA THR A 129 6.35 -12.41 -4.07
C THR A 129 6.03 -11.19 -4.95
N LYS A 130 4.79 -11.11 -5.45
CA LYS A 130 4.34 -9.96 -6.25
C LYS A 130 4.36 -8.66 -5.44
N VAL A 131 3.88 -8.68 -4.18
CA VAL A 131 3.92 -7.52 -3.27
C VAL A 131 5.36 -7.06 -3.05
N ARG A 132 6.32 -7.98 -2.87
CA ARG A 132 7.73 -7.60 -2.75
C ARG A 132 8.23 -6.87 -3.99
N MET A 133 7.88 -7.34 -5.18
CA MET A 133 8.25 -6.67 -6.44
C MET A 133 7.56 -5.32 -6.59
N LEU A 134 6.28 -5.23 -6.22
CA LEU A 134 5.46 -4.01 -6.28
C LEU A 134 5.96 -2.92 -5.33
N THR A 135 6.41 -3.32 -4.13
CA THR A 135 6.85 -2.40 -3.07
C THR A 135 8.36 -2.10 -3.09
N GLY A 136 9.10 -2.70 -4.03
CA GLY A 136 10.56 -2.56 -4.12
C GLY A 136 11.32 -3.24 -2.97
N THR A 137 10.73 -4.26 -2.33
CA THR A 137 11.38 -5.10 -1.31
C THR A 137 11.86 -6.45 -1.87
N TYR A 138 11.74 -6.65 -3.19
CA TYR A 138 12.27 -7.79 -3.91
C TYR A 138 13.73 -7.57 -4.30
N MET A 139 14.65 -8.16 -3.54
CA MET A 139 16.09 -7.95 -3.69
C MET A 139 16.66 -8.49 -5.00
N VAL A 140 17.05 -7.58 -5.91
CA VAL A 140 17.83 -7.85 -7.12
C VAL A 140 19.29 -7.37 -6.99
N GLN A 141 20.17 -7.66 -7.96
CA GLN A 141 21.57 -7.22 -7.87
C GLN A 141 21.70 -5.69 -7.78
N ALA A 142 20.84 -4.93 -8.47
CA ALA A 142 20.85 -3.47 -8.35
C ALA A 142 20.62 -3.00 -6.90
N ASP A 143 19.72 -3.66 -6.16
CA ASP A 143 19.48 -3.33 -4.75
C ASP A 143 20.67 -3.72 -3.87
N LYS A 144 21.24 -4.92 -4.10
CA LYS A 144 22.44 -5.37 -3.37
C LYS A 144 23.60 -4.41 -3.58
N HIS A 145 23.84 -3.97 -4.81
CA HIS A 145 24.84 -2.95 -5.12
C HIS A 145 24.59 -1.64 -4.37
N LYS A 146 23.33 -1.18 -4.32
CA LYS A 146 22.97 0.08 -3.65
C LYS A 146 23.10 0.05 -2.13
N PHE A 147 22.79 -1.07 -1.48
CA PHE A 147 22.70 -1.16 -0.02
C PHE A 147 23.86 -1.90 0.67
N SER A 148 24.75 -2.53 -0.11
CA SER A 148 25.92 -3.22 0.44
C SER A 148 27.03 -2.25 0.82
N GLN A 149 27.75 -2.57 1.90
CA GLN A 149 29.01 -1.89 2.26
C GLN A 149 30.17 -2.30 1.34
N TYR A 150 30.07 -3.46 0.70
CA TYR A 150 31.04 -3.99 -0.24
C TYR A 150 30.66 -3.66 -1.68
N THR A 151 31.66 -3.52 -2.56
CA THR A 151 31.49 -3.38 -4.01
C THR A 151 30.89 -4.65 -4.61
N ILE A 152 29.59 -4.65 -4.87
CA ILE A 152 28.86 -5.71 -5.58
C ILE A 152 28.61 -5.24 -7.01
N ASP A 153 28.82 -6.08 -8.03
CA ASP A 153 28.45 -5.75 -9.41
C ASP A 153 26.90 -5.76 -9.57
N PRO A 154 26.27 -4.66 -10.02
CA PRO A 154 24.81 -4.62 -10.24
C PRO A 154 24.34 -5.45 -11.44
N THR A 155 25.25 -6.00 -12.25
CA THR A 155 24.94 -6.80 -13.44
C THR A 155 24.18 -8.08 -13.07
N CYS A 156 23.21 -8.45 -13.90
CA CYS A 156 22.42 -9.66 -13.69
C CYS A 156 23.27 -10.93 -13.70
N LEU A 157 23.27 -11.64 -12.58
CA LEU A 157 23.96 -12.93 -12.43
C LEU A 157 23.40 -14.06 -13.31
N LEU A 158 22.23 -13.87 -13.91
CA LEU A 158 21.62 -14.88 -14.78
C LEU A 158 22.14 -14.72 -16.20
N CYS A 159 22.13 -13.50 -16.73
CA CYS A 159 22.44 -13.25 -18.14
C CYS A 159 23.77 -12.54 -18.40
N HIS A 160 24.35 -11.90 -17.38
CA HIS A 160 25.60 -11.14 -17.44
C HIS A 160 25.62 -10.02 -18.51
N ARG A 161 24.48 -9.40 -18.80
CA ARG A 161 24.36 -8.39 -19.89
C ARG A 161 24.03 -6.98 -19.43
N GLU A 162 23.04 -6.84 -18.56
CA GLU A 162 22.55 -5.53 -18.09
C GLU A 162 22.31 -5.56 -16.58
N ILE A 163 22.12 -4.39 -15.98
CA ILE A 163 21.80 -4.24 -14.56
C ILE A 163 20.54 -5.04 -14.22
N GLU A 164 20.60 -5.84 -13.15
CA GLU A 164 19.42 -6.56 -12.68
C GLU A 164 18.55 -5.64 -11.84
N ASP A 165 17.60 -4.98 -12.48
CA ASP A 165 16.47 -4.34 -11.83
C ASP A 165 15.16 -5.14 -12.05
N ILE A 166 14.06 -4.68 -11.44
CA ILE A 166 12.74 -5.30 -11.62
C ILE A 166 12.28 -5.25 -13.09
N LEU A 167 12.64 -4.19 -13.82
CA LEU A 167 12.31 -4.04 -15.23
C LEU A 167 12.97 -5.15 -16.06
N HIS A 168 14.26 -5.40 -15.82
CA HIS A 168 15.04 -6.44 -16.45
C HIS A 168 14.44 -7.83 -16.20
N VAL A 169 14.21 -8.16 -14.93
CA VAL A 169 13.66 -9.47 -14.52
C VAL A 169 12.31 -9.73 -15.20
N LEU A 170 11.41 -8.74 -15.18
CA LEU A 170 10.05 -8.89 -15.69
C LEU A 170 9.94 -8.81 -17.21
N THR A 171 10.86 -8.14 -17.92
CA THR A 171 10.66 -7.82 -19.34
C THR A 171 11.77 -8.30 -20.29
N THR A 172 13.05 -8.28 -19.91
CA THR A 172 14.16 -8.45 -20.88
C THR A 172 15.13 -9.57 -20.59
N CYS A 173 15.24 -10.06 -19.35
CA CYS A 173 16.24 -11.07 -18.98
C CYS A 173 16.17 -12.31 -19.87
N PRO A 174 17.12 -12.57 -20.79
CA PRO A 174 16.95 -13.60 -21.82
C PRO A 174 16.81 -15.01 -21.24
N VAL A 175 17.42 -15.25 -20.08
CA VAL A 175 17.36 -16.54 -19.36
C VAL A 175 15.96 -16.86 -18.84
N LEU A 176 15.16 -15.83 -18.54
CA LEU A 176 13.78 -15.97 -18.06
C LEU A 176 12.74 -15.83 -19.20
N CYS A 177 13.17 -15.94 -20.46
CA CYS A 177 12.31 -15.68 -21.62
C CYS A 177 11.20 -16.73 -21.79
N SER A 178 11.46 -17.98 -21.44
CA SER A 178 10.47 -19.08 -21.51
C SER A 178 9.25 -18.76 -20.64
N GLU A 179 9.49 -18.41 -19.38
CA GLU A 179 8.47 -18.08 -18.39
C GLU A 179 7.70 -16.83 -18.82
N ARG A 180 8.39 -15.82 -19.38
CA ARG A 180 7.69 -14.64 -19.92
C ARG A 180 6.76 -14.99 -21.07
N LYS A 181 7.19 -15.81 -22.02
CA LYS A 181 6.36 -16.20 -23.18
C LYS A 181 5.10 -16.96 -22.75
N GLU A 182 5.24 -17.85 -21.76
CA GLU A 182 4.13 -18.63 -21.19
C GLU A 182 3.02 -17.73 -20.65
N TYR A 183 3.36 -16.69 -19.89
CA TYR A 183 2.38 -15.82 -19.23
C TYR A 183 1.98 -14.58 -20.04
N PHE A 184 2.87 -14.03 -20.88
CA PHE A 184 2.54 -12.84 -21.68
C PHE A 184 1.48 -13.12 -22.72
N THR A 185 1.39 -14.34 -23.25
CA THR A 185 0.36 -14.73 -24.21
C THR A 185 -1.05 -14.57 -23.63
N PRO A 186 -1.42 -15.23 -22.51
CA PRO A 186 -2.74 -15.05 -21.90
C PRO A 186 -2.96 -13.64 -21.33
N ILE A 187 -1.94 -12.98 -20.77
CA ILE A 187 -2.09 -11.58 -20.32
C ILE A 187 -2.46 -10.68 -21.50
N LYS A 188 -1.74 -10.81 -22.62
CA LYS A 188 -1.99 -10.03 -23.84
C LYS A 188 -3.38 -10.31 -24.40
N GLN A 189 -3.81 -11.57 -24.40
CA GLN A 189 -5.15 -11.95 -24.84
C GLN A 189 -6.22 -11.27 -23.99
N LEU A 190 -6.15 -11.41 -22.65
CA LEU A 190 -7.10 -10.80 -21.72
C LEU A 190 -7.18 -9.28 -21.89
N VAL A 191 -6.04 -8.60 -22.03
CA VAL A 191 -6.01 -7.15 -22.26
C VAL A 191 -6.61 -6.79 -23.62
N THR A 192 -6.29 -7.53 -24.68
CA THR A 192 -6.76 -7.23 -26.05
C THR A 192 -8.26 -7.42 -26.21
N GLU A 193 -8.83 -8.45 -25.57
CA GLU A 193 -10.27 -8.73 -25.61
C GLU A 193 -11.11 -7.69 -24.85
N ASN A 194 -10.49 -6.94 -23.94
CA ASN A 194 -11.19 -6.02 -23.04
C ASN A 194 -10.70 -4.55 -23.15
N SER A 195 -9.91 -4.23 -24.17
CA SER A 195 -9.41 -2.85 -24.40
C SER A 195 -9.74 -2.39 -25.81
N PRO A 196 -9.80 -1.06 -26.04
CA PRO A 196 -9.94 -0.52 -27.39
C PRO A 196 -8.86 -1.07 -28.36
N PRO A 197 -9.20 -1.29 -29.64
CA PRO A 197 -8.24 -1.76 -30.63
C PRO A 197 -6.99 -0.88 -30.69
N GLY A 198 -5.81 -1.50 -30.63
CA GLY A 198 -4.52 -0.81 -30.72
C GLY A 198 -3.89 -0.39 -29.39
N THR A 199 -4.65 -0.29 -28.30
CA THR A 199 -4.13 0.06 -26.97
C THR A 199 -3.04 -0.92 -26.49
N TRP A 200 -3.25 -2.21 -26.76
CA TRP A 200 -2.27 -3.26 -26.42
C TRP A 200 -0.93 -3.06 -27.14
N LYS A 201 -0.91 -2.55 -28.38
CA LYS A 201 0.34 -2.37 -29.12
C LYS A 201 1.24 -1.34 -28.44
N LEU A 202 0.64 -0.28 -27.88
CA LEU A 202 1.37 0.75 -27.14
C LEU A 202 1.86 0.22 -25.79
N LEU A 203 0.98 -0.47 -25.06
CA LEU A 203 1.31 -1.01 -23.74
C LEU A 203 2.47 -2.00 -23.81
N PHE A 204 2.43 -2.96 -24.73
CA PHE A 204 3.46 -4.00 -24.83
C PHE A 204 4.76 -3.55 -25.52
N LYS A 205 4.79 -2.37 -26.17
CA LYS A 205 6.03 -1.76 -26.66
C LYS A 205 6.83 -1.06 -25.56
N ASN A 206 6.15 -0.61 -24.50
CA ASN A 206 6.77 0.10 -23.40
C ASN A 206 7.03 -0.85 -22.21
N LYS A 207 8.30 -1.15 -21.94
CA LYS A 207 8.71 -2.04 -20.84
C LYS A 207 8.17 -1.57 -19.49
N LEU A 208 8.18 -0.26 -19.22
CA LEU A 208 7.65 0.30 -17.97
C LEU A 208 6.14 0.09 -17.87
N ALA A 209 5.43 0.22 -18.99
CA ALA A 209 3.99 0.00 -19.01
C ALA A 209 3.64 -1.46 -18.76
N VAL A 210 4.40 -2.40 -19.34
CA VAL A 210 4.29 -3.84 -19.06
C VAL A 210 4.59 -4.15 -17.60
N THR A 211 5.69 -3.62 -17.05
CA THR A 211 6.02 -3.81 -15.62
C THR A 211 4.91 -3.27 -14.72
N GLN A 212 4.39 -2.08 -15.02
CA GLN A 212 3.25 -1.53 -14.30
C GLN A 212 2.02 -2.45 -14.39
N LEU A 213 1.69 -2.96 -15.57
CA LEU A 213 0.53 -3.86 -15.75
C LEU A 213 0.70 -5.16 -14.96
N VAL A 214 1.91 -5.72 -14.96
CA VAL A 214 2.24 -6.95 -14.25
C VAL A 214 2.19 -6.75 -12.74
N LEU A 215 2.73 -5.64 -12.23
CA LEU A 215 2.84 -5.41 -10.79
C LEU A 215 1.56 -4.84 -10.17
N ASP A 216 0.85 -3.99 -10.88
CA ASP A 216 -0.40 -3.37 -10.43
C ASP A 216 -1.21 -2.91 -11.64
N CYS A 217 -2.10 -3.80 -12.11
CA CYS A 217 -2.95 -3.49 -13.26
C CYS A 217 -3.99 -2.40 -12.96
N THR A 218 -4.18 -2.07 -11.68
CA THR A 218 -5.24 -1.17 -11.26
C THR A 218 -4.97 0.28 -11.67
N LYS A 219 -3.69 0.64 -11.90
CA LYS A 219 -3.30 1.96 -12.40
C LYS A 219 -3.89 2.27 -13.79
N TYR A 220 -4.28 1.23 -14.53
CA TYR A 220 -4.90 1.34 -15.84
C TYR A 220 -6.43 1.26 -15.83
N ILE A 221 -7.09 1.09 -14.67
CA ILE A 221 -8.56 0.95 -14.58
C ILE A 221 -9.29 2.09 -15.29
N LYS A 222 -8.85 3.33 -15.07
CA LYS A 222 -9.48 4.50 -15.70
C LYS A 222 -9.25 4.58 -17.21
N GLN A 223 -8.17 4.02 -17.71
CA GLN A 223 -7.80 4.09 -19.12
C GLN A 223 -8.40 2.95 -19.95
N LEU A 224 -8.65 1.81 -19.31
CA LEU A 224 -9.06 0.58 -19.98
C LEU A 224 -10.48 0.13 -19.60
N GLU A 225 -11.18 0.89 -18.76
CA GLU A 225 -12.55 0.60 -18.29
C GLU A 225 -12.70 -0.83 -17.76
N PHE A 226 -11.67 -1.31 -17.06
CA PHE A 226 -11.63 -2.70 -16.60
C PHE A 226 -12.76 -2.98 -15.61
N LYS A 227 -13.57 -3.99 -15.94
CA LYS A 227 -14.50 -4.62 -15.00
C LYS A 227 -13.71 -5.26 -13.86
N GLU A 228 -14.29 -5.28 -12.67
CA GLU A 228 -13.68 -5.89 -11.48
C GLU A 228 -13.24 -7.35 -11.71
N GLU A 229 -14.06 -8.13 -12.42
CA GLU A 229 -13.75 -9.51 -12.79
C GLU A 229 -12.44 -9.62 -13.60
N LEU A 230 -12.18 -8.67 -14.50
CA LEU A 230 -10.98 -8.66 -15.32
C LEU A 230 -9.74 -8.30 -14.48
N ILE A 231 -9.88 -7.37 -13.54
CA ILE A 231 -8.81 -7.04 -12.58
C ILE A 231 -8.43 -8.30 -11.82
N LEU A 232 -9.39 -9.03 -11.27
CA LEU A 232 -9.14 -10.26 -10.52
C LEU A 232 -8.46 -11.34 -11.38
N LYS A 233 -8.88 -11.52 -12.63
CA LYS A 233 -8.24 -12.45 -13.58
C LYS A 233 -6.79 -12.06 -13.90
N LEU A 234 -6.56 -10.78 -14.23
CA LEU A 234 -5.22 -10.25 -14.51
C LEU A 234 -4.31 -10.34 -13.28
N GLU A 235 -4.81 -10.00 -12.11
CA GLU A 235 -4.09 -10.07 -10.84
C GLU A 235 -3.68 -11.50 -10.51
N THR A 236 -4.59 -12.45 -10.67
CA THR A 236 -4.29 -13.88 -10.48
C THR A 236 -3.17 -14.35 -11.42
N LEU A 237 -3.30 -14.03 -12.70
CA LEU A 237 -2.35 -14.45 -13.73
C LEU A 237 -0.97 -13.82 -13.55
N THR A 238 -0.92 -12.52 -13.28
CA THR A 238 0.33 -11.78 -13.06
C THR A 238 1.00 -12.13 -11.74
N ARG A 239 0.23 -12.49 -10.71
CA ARG A 239 0.74 -13.05 -9.45
C ARG A 239 1.44 -14.39 -9.68
N HIS A 240 0.82 -15.28 -10.46
CA HIS A 240 1.43 -16.57 -10.82
C HIS A 240 2.70 -16.36 -11.65
N PHE A 241 2.68 -15.44 -12.61
CA PHE A 241 3.83 -15.04 -13.41
C PHE A 241 5.01 -14.55 -12.54
N CYS A 242 4.78 -13.60 -11.64
CA CYS A 242 5.82 -13.06 -10.75
C CYS A 242 6.45 -14.16 -9.89
N PHE A 243 5.62 -15.07 -9.37
CA PHE A 243 6.10 -16.21 -8.58
C PHE A 243 6.93 -17.20 -9.41
N LYS A 244 6.50 -17.50 -10.64
CA LYS A 244 7.23 -18.39 -11.54
C LYS A 244 8.61 -17.83 -11.90
N LEU A 245 8.70 -16.54 -12.21
CA LEU A 245 9.98 -15.85 -12.44
C LEU A 245 10.87 -15.89 -11.22
N HIS A 246 10.31 -15.61 -10.03
CA HIS A 246 11.06 -15.67 -8.77
C HIS A 246 11.64 -17.06 -8.53
N TYR A 247 10.82 -18.10 -8.67
CA TYR A 247 11.25 -19.48 -8.46
C TYR A 247 12.33 -19.90 -9.47
N GLN A 248 12.15 -19.58 -10.75
CA GLN A 248 13.14 -19.87 -11.78
C GLN A 248 14.46 -19.16 -11.51
N ARG A 249 14.41 -17.88 -11.15
CA ARG A 249 15.60 -17.10 -10.76
C ARG A 249 16.34 -17.75 -9.60
N LEU A 250 15.65 -18.09 -8.52
CA LEU A 250 16.28 -18.74 -7.35
C LEU A 250 16.87 -20.11 -7.70
N SER A 251 16.17 -20.90 -8.52
CA SER A 251 16.65 -22.21 -8.97
C SER A 251 17.97 -22.10 -9.73
N ILE A 252 18.10 -21.10 -10.60
CA ILE A 252 19.33 -20.85 -11.36
C ILE A 252 20.44 -20.35 -10.44
N LEU A 253 20.17 -19.37 -9.57
CA LEU A 253 21.17 -18.84 -8.64
C LEU A 253 21.72 -19.93 -7.72
N LYS A 254 20.87 -20.82 -7.20
CA LYS A 254 21.29 -21.94 -6.37
C LYS A 254 22.26 -22.89 -7.09
N LYS A 255 22.16 -23.02 -8.42
CA LYS A 255 23.08 -23.84 -9.23
C LYS A 255 24.41 -23.13 -9.53
N LEU A 256 24.46 -21.81 -9.37
CA LEU A 256 25.70 -21.04 -9.54
C LEU A 256 26.50 -20.96 -8.23
N ASP A 257 25.83 -21.09 -7.08
CA ASP A 257 26.46 -21.03 -5.75
C ASP A 257 27.09 -22.37 -5.29
N GLY A 258 26.83 -23.48 -6.00
CA GLY A 258 27.31 -24.83 -5.65
C GLY A 258 28.24 -25.39 -6.70
#